data_AF-M0MV02-F1
#
_entry.id   AF-M0MV02-F1
#
_cell.length_a   1.000
_cell.length_b   1.000
_cell.length_c   1.000
_cell.angle_alpha   90.00
_cell.angle_beta   90.00
_cell.angle_gamma   90.00
#
_symmetry.space_group_name_H-M   'P 1'
#
loop_
_entity.id
_entity.type
_entity.pdbx_description
1 polymer ?
#
loop_
_entity_poly.entity_id
_entity_poly.type
_entity_poly.pdbx_seq_one_letter_code
_entity_poly.pdbx_strand_id
1 'polypeptide(L)'
;MSEDIPEKPPAPELPKYLHEPLEKQFPERLEAVAAYAADLAEWKRQKRQEELERRRAKEEVDEDEFEELEERDISIDPEDYEDVSTSGAYITVKTTKETSEKSYRYYYWQWREGDSWKNEYIAPVNPQE
;
A
#
# COMPACT_ATOMS: atom_id res chain seq x y z
N MET A 1 36.49 42.41 -4.59
CA MET A 1 36.08 41.19 -5.30
C MET A 1 35.15 40.48 -4.34
N SER A 2 33.90 40.25 -4.73
CA SER A 2 32.97 39.50 -3.90
C SER A 2 33.28 38.03 -4.14
N GLU A 3 33.89 37.36 -3.16
CA GLU A 3 33.98 35.89 -3.19
C GLU A 3 32.55 35.34 -3.22
N ASP A 4 32.20 34.65 -4.31
CA ASP A 4 30.98 33.88 -4.44
C ASP A 4 31.12 32.65 -3.53
N ILE A 5 30.72 32.78 -2.27
CA ILE A 5 30.72 31.68 -1.31
C ILE A 5 29.51 30.81 -1.66
N PRO A 6 29.71 29.52 -2.02
CA PRO A 6 28.59 28.66 -2.34
C PRO A 6 27.67 28.52 -1.11
N GLU A 7 26.41 28.88 -1.30
CA GLU A 7 25.42 28.82 -0.23
C GLU A 7 25.08 27.36 0.10
N LYS A 8 24.87 27.07 1.39
CA LYS A 8 24.53 25.73 1.86
C LYS A 8 23.14 25.34 1.34
N PRO A 9 22.94 24.11 0.82
CA PRO A 9 21.62 23.66 0.39
C PRO A 9 20.60 23.64 1.56
N PRO A 10 19.30 23.81 1.26
CA PRO A 10 18.25 23.74 2.28
C PRO A 10 18.19 22.36 2.92
N ALA A 11 17.95 22.34 4.23
CA ALA A 11 17.83 21.10 4.99
C ALA A 11 16.56 20.32 4.57
N PRO A 12 16.65 19.01 4.35
CA PRO A 12 15.48 18.17 4.12
C PRO A 12 14.63 18.07 5.39
N GLU A 13 13.36 17.73 5.25
CA GLU A 13 12.44 17.45 6.37
C GLU A 13 12.80 16.13 7.05
N LEU A 14 13.91 16.12 7.77
CA LEU A 14 14.41 14.98 8.53
C LEU A 14 14.55 15.34 10.01
N PRO A 15 14.31 14.37 10.93
CA PRO A 15 14.64 14.54 12.33
C PRO A 15 16.10 14.96 12.54
N LYS A 16 16.34 15.79 13.56
CA LYS A 16 17.69 16.31 13.87
C LYS A 16 18.75 15.20 13.99
N TYR A 17 18.39 14.06 14.57
CA TYR A 17 19.30 12.93 14.76
C TYR A 17 19.74 12.24 13.44
N LEU A 18 19.07 12.50 12.31
CA LEU A 18 19.51 12.09 10.98
C LEU A 18 20.22 13.23 10.25
N HIS A 19 19.75 14.46 10.44
CA HIS A 19 20.28 15.64 9.77
C HIS A 19 21.69 16.03 10.26
N GLU A 20 21.88 16.19 11.58
CA GLU A 20 23.16 16.68 12.14
C GLU A 20 24.35 15.74 11.85
N PRO A 21 24.20 14.40 11.82
CA PRO A 21 25.29 13.53 11.40
C PRO A 21 25.69 13.68 9.93
N LEU A 22 24.73 13.95 9.03
CA LEU A 22 24.99 14.15 7.60
C LEU A 22 25.79 15.43 7.36
N GLU A 23 25.42 16.53 8.01
CA GLU A 23 26.14 17.82 7.88
C GLU A 23 27.61 17.75 8.31
N LYS A 24 27.97 16.76 9.14
CA LYS A 24 29.34 16.53 9.62
C LYS A 24 30.12 15.52 8.78
N GLN A 25 29.53 14.95 7.73
CA GLN A 25 30.21 14.01 6.85
C GLN A 25 31.04 14.73 5.78
N PHE A 26 32.05 14.03 5.29
CA PHE A 26 32.79 14.42 4.10
C PHE A 26 31.96 14.17 2.82
N PRO A 27 32.22 14.91 1.73
CA PRO A 27 31.47 14.79 0.47
C PRO A 27 31.35 13.35 -0.04
N GLU A 28 32.43 12.57 -0.03
CA GLU A 28 32.46 11.20 -0.54
C GLU A 28 31.55 10.27 0.28
N ARG A 29 31.42 10.53 1.58
CA ARG A 29 30.48 9.79 2.43
C ARG A 29 29.03 10.20 2.17
N LEU A 30 28.78 11.49 1.89
CA LEU A 30 27.45 11.95 1.51
C LEU A 30 27.00 11.32 0.19
N GLU A 31 27.89 11.21 -0.79
CA GLU A 31 27.62 10.52 -2.05
C GLU A 31 27.32 9.03 -1.84
N ALA A 32 28.09 8.33 -1.01
CA ALA A 32 27.83 6.94 -0.67
C ALA A 32 26.48 6.75 0.05
N VAL A 33 26.13 7.66 0.96
CA VAL A 33 24.83 7.64 1.64
C VAL A 33 23.70 7.90 0.65
N ALA A 34 23.87 8.84 -0.28
CA ALA A 34 22.86 9.13 -1.30
C ALA A 34 22.60 7.92 -2.20
N ALA A 35 23.66 7.24 -2.67
CA ALA A 35 23.54 6.03 -3.46
C ALA A 35 22.82 4.92 -2.69
N TYR A 36 23.25 4.64 -1.45
CA TYR A 36 22.60 3.64 -0.61
C TYR A 36 21.13 3.98 -0.32
N ALA A 37 20.80 5.25 -0.06
CA ALA A 37 19.43 5.69 0.19
C ALA A 37 18.55 5.49 -1.05
N ALA A 38 19.08 5.73 -2.26
CA ALA A 38 18.38 5.47 -3.51
C ALA A 38 18.11 3.98 -3.71
N ASP A 39 19.13 3.13 -3.55
CA ASP A 39 19.01 1.67 -3.66
C ASP A 39 18.02 1.11 -2.62
N LEU A 40 18.10 1.60 -1.38
CA LEU A 40 17.17 1.21 -0.32
C LEU A 40 15.73 1.63 -0.63
N ALA A 41 15.53 2.80 -1.23
CA ALA A 41 14.21 3.25 -1.64
C ALA A 41 13.63 2.37 -2.76
N GLU A 42 14.44 2.00 -3.76
CA GLU A 42 14.02 1.08 -4.81
C GLU A 42 13.68 -0.30 -4.25
N TRP A 43 14.58 -0.88 -3.46
CA TRP A 43 14.35 -2.18 -2.83
C TRP A 43 13.07 -2.18 -1.99
N LYS A 44 12.81 -1.13 -1.19
CA LYS A 44 11.57 -1.00 -0.41
C LYS A 44 10.31 -0.92 -1.28
N ARG A 45 10.38 -0.25 -2.43
CA ARG A 45 9.26 -0.21 -3.40
C ARG A 45 9.00 -1.59 -3.99
N GLN A 46 10.05 -2.31 -4.41
CA GLN A 46 9.92 -3.67 -4.94
C GLN A 46 9.37 -4.63 -3.87
N LYS A 47 9.90 -4.58 -2.65
CA LYS A 47 9.42 -5.37 -1.52
C LYS A 47 7.93 -5.14 -1.27
N ARG A 48 7.49 -3.88 -1.34
CA ARG A 48 6.08 -3.51 -1.18
C ARG A 48 5.20 -4.08 -2.28
N GLN A 49 5.66 -4.06 -3.53
CA GLN A 49 4.92 -4.66 -4.65
C GLN A 49 4.82 -6.18 -4.50
N GLU A 50 5.92 -6.86 -4.16
CA GLU A 50 5.90 -8.30 -3.89
C GLU A 50 4.93 -8.67 -2.76
N GLU A 51 4.88 -7.87 -1.69
CA GLU A 51 3.91 -8.08 -0.61
C GLU A 51 2.46 -7.86 -1.05
N LEU A 52 2.21 -6.88 -1.93
CA LEU A 52 0.90 -6.63 -2.52
C LEU A 52 0.46 -7.83 -3.38
N GLU A 53 1.31 -8.26 -4.31
CA GLU A 53 1.05 -9.40 -5.20
C GLU A 53 0.83 -10.69 -4.42
N ARG A 54 1.69 -10.98 -3.43
CA ARG A 54 1.54 -12.16 -2.57
C ARG A 54 0.24 -12.13 -1.78
N ARG A 55 -0.18 -10.95 -1.31
CA ARG A 55 -1.42 -10.80 -0.55
C ARG A 55 -2.63 -10.97 -1.45
N ARG A 56 -2.64 -10.32 -2.61
CA ARG A 56 -3.66 -10.49 -3.65
C ARG A 56 -3.79 -11.96 -4.03
N ALA A 57 -2.69 -12.63 -4.38
CA ALA A 57 -2.71 -14.06 -4.72
C ALA A 57 -3.26 -15.00 -3.63
N LYS A 58 -3.30 -14.56 -2.36
CA LYS A 58 -3.82 -15.35 -1.24
C LYS A 58 -5.28 -15.04 -0.91
N GLU A 59 -5.67 -13.78 -1.04
CA GLU A 59 -6.92 -13.26 -0.47
C GLU A 59 -7.88 -12.67 -1.51
N GLU A 60 -7.44 -12.50 -2.75
CA GLU A 60 -8.30 -12.10 -3.87
C GLU A 60 -9.35 -13.18 -4.12
N VAL A 61 -10.55 -12.72 -4.46
CA VAL A 61 -11.67 -13.60 -4.75
C VAL A 61 -11.43 -14.33 -6.08
N ASP A 62 -11.91 -15.56 -6.17
CA ASP A 62 -11.83 -16.35 -7.39
C ASP A 62 -12.93 -15.96 -8.39
N GLU A 63 -12.89 -16.57 -9.58
CA GLU A 63 -13.82 -16.31 -10.68
C GLU A 63 -15.28 -16.62 -10.29
N ASP A 64 -15.50 -17.71 -9.53
CA ASP A 64 -16.85 -18.08 -9.07
C ASP A 64 -17.42 -17.01 -8.12
N GLU A 65 -16.58 -16.45 -7.23
CA GLU A 65 -17.00 -15.36 -6.35
C GLU A 65 -17.22 -14.02 -7.09
N PHE A 66 -16.52 -13.76 -8.20
CA PHE A 66 -16.83 -12.62 -9.07
C PHE A 66 -18.17 -12.78 -9.77
N GLU A 67 -18.45 -13.98 -10.31
CA GLU A 67 -19.75 -14.29 -10.92
C GLU A 67 -20.89 -14.08 -9.92
N GLU A 68 -20.73 -14.52 -8.66
CA GLU A 68 -21.75 -14.32 -7.62
C GLU A 68 -22.05 -12.83 -7.38
N LEU A 69 -21.01 -11.99 -7.35
CA LEU A 69 -21.18 -10.54 -7.19
C LEU A 69 -21.94 -9.93 -8.37
N GLU A 70 -21.59 -10.30 -9.60
CA GLU A 70 -22.28 -9.84 -10.80
C GLU A 70 -23.74 -10.32 -10.87
N GLU A 71 -24.02 -11.59 -10.53
CA GLU A 71 -25.40 -12.13 -10.45
C GLU A 71 -26.27 -11.37 -9.45
N ARG A 72 -25.63 -10.80 -8.42
CA ARG A 72 -26.26 -9.99 -7.38
C ARG A 72 -26.34 -8.50 -7.73
N ASP A 73 -25.95 -8.11 -8.94
CA ASP A 73 -25.89 -6.72 -9.42
C ASP A 73 -24.95 -5.84 -8.55
N ILE A 74 -23.90 -6.45 -7.99
CA ILE A 74 -22.88 -5.75 -7.21
C ILE A 74 -21.70 -5.43 -8.13
N SER A 75 -21.39 -4.14 -8.28
CA SER A 75 -20.27 -3.74 -9.13
C SER A 75 -18.94 -4.26 -8.60
N ILE A 76 -18.16 -4.83 -9.52
CA ILE A 76 -16.78 -5.27 -9.33
C ILE A 76 -15.78 -4.22 -9.84
N ASP A 77 -16.26 -3.07 -10.30
CA ASP A 77 -15.43 -1.96 -10.73
C ASP A 77 -15.19 -1.00 -9.55
N PRO A 78 -13.92 -0.70 -9.19
CA PRO A 78 -13.65 0.24 -8.11
C PRO A 78 -14.12 1.67 -8.40
N GLU A 79 -14.33 2.06 -9.66
CA GLU A 79 -14.83 3.40 -10.03
C GLU A 79 -16.29 3.63 -9.62
N ASP A 80 -17.07 2.57 -9.40
CA ASP A 80 -18.44 2.66 -8.90
C ASP A 80 -18.53 2.98 -7.39
N TYR A 81 -17.40 3.03 -6.68
CA TYR A 81 -17.34 3.27 -5.24
C TYR A 81 -16.57 4.56 -4.92
N GLU A 82 -17.21 5.49 -4.22
CA GLU A 82 -16.62 6.82 -3.94
C GLU A 82 -15.35 6.78 -3.06
N ASP A 83 -15.28 5.82 -2.13
CA ASP A 83 -14.19 5.70 -1.15
C ASP A 83 -13.08 4.73 -1.58
N VAL A 84 -13.19 4.09 -2.76
CA VAL A 84 -12.25 3.07 -3.23
C VAL A 84 -11.22 3.67 -4.19
N SER A 85 -9.94 3.36 -3.96
CA SER A 85 -8.87 3.78 -4.87
C SER A 85 -8.93 2.97 -6.16
N THR A 86 -9.03 3.66 -7.30
CA THR A 86 -8.93 3.03 -8.64
C THR A 86 -7.55 2.45 -8.92
N SER A 87 -6.52 2.89 -8.20
CA SER A 87 -5.17 2.36 -8.31
C SER A 87 -4.94 1.23 -7.30
N GLY A 88 -4.93 -0.02 -7.79
CA GLY A 88 -4.47 -1.18 -7.04
C GLY A 88 -5.46 -1.73 -6.01
N ALA A 89 -6.73 -1.33 -6.06
CA ALA A 89 -7.78 -2.01 -5.32
C ALA A 89 -8.05 -3.41 -5.90
N TYR A 90 -8.44 -4.33 -5.02
CA TYR A 90 -8.94 -5.66 -5.36
C TYR A 90 -9.98 -6.10 -4.35
N ILE A 91 -10.88 -6.97 -4.77
CA ILE A 91 -11.89 -7.56 -3.89
C ILE A 91 -11.27 -8.72 -3.13
N THR A 92 -11.60 -8.83 -1.85
CA THR A 92 -11.14 -9.91 -0.97
C THR A 92 -12.28 -10.42 -0.11
N VAL A 93 -12.24 -11.72 0.25
CA VAL A 93 -13.15 -12.28 1.24
C VAL A 93 -12.50 -12.44 2.60
N LYS A 94 -13.19 -11.95 3.62
CA LYS A 94 -12.80 -12.12 5.02
C LYS A 94 -13.82 -12.98 5.76
N THR A 95 -13.33 -14.05 6.35
CA THR A 95 -14.08 -14.85 7.33
C THR A 95 -13.95 -14.22 8.70
N THR A 96 -15.05 -13.70 9.23
CA THR A 96 -15.08 -13.05 10.56
C THR A 96 -15.34 -14.06 11.68
N LYS A 97 -16.12 -15.10 11.40
CA LYS A 97 -16.45 -16.16 12.33
C LYS A 97 -16.71 -17.44 11.55
N GLU A 98 -16.07 -18.51 11.99
CA GLU A 98 -16.27 -19.86 11.46
C GLU A 98 -16.66 -20.76 12.63
N THR A 99 -17.81 -21.41 12.51
CA THR A 99 -18.27 -22.44 13.43
C THR A 99 -18.47 -23.74 12.65
N SER A 100 -18.70 -24.85 13.36
CA SER A 100 -19.02 -26.13 12.74
C SER A 100 -20.30 -26.12 11.88
N GLU A 101 -21.12 -25.08 12.01
CA GLU A 101 -22.44 -24.97 11.38
C GLU A 101 -22.54 -23.81 10.39
N LYS A 102 -21.77 -22.72 10.57
CA LYS A 102 -21.88 -21.49 9.77
C LYS A 102 -20.53 -20.78 9.57
N SER A 103 -20.37 -20.11 8.43
CA SER A 103 -19.20 -19.29 8.10
C SER A 103 -19.61 -17.88 7.64
N TYR A 104 -19.33 -16.90 8.49
CA TYR A 104 -19.64 -15.50 8.26
C TYR A 104 -18.54 -14.86 7.41
N ARG A 105 -18.74 -14.90 6.10
CA ARG A 105 -17.84 -14.36 5.08
C ARG A 105 -18.40 -13.06 4.49
N TYR A 106 -17.52 -12.09 4.24
CA TYR A 106 -17.89 -10.81 3.66
C TYR A 106 -16.87 -10.37 2.61
N TYR A 107 -17.36 -9.74 1.55
CA TYR A 107 -16.58 -9.10 0.50
C TYR A 107 -16.15 -7.71 0.93
N TYR A 108 -14.88 -7.39 0.68
CA TYR A 108 -14.31 -6.06 0.89
C TYR A 108 -13.48 -5.65 -0.31
N TRP A 109 -13.50 -4.37 -0.65
CA TRP A 109 -12.41 -3.76 -1.39
C TRP A 109 -11.20 -3.62 -0.47
N GLN A 110 -10.01 -3.83 -1.02
CA GLN A 110 -8.76 -3.63 -0.31
C GLN A 110 -7.71 -2.99 -1.21
N TRP A 111 -7.04 -1.96 -0.70
CA TRP A 111 -5.97 -1.25 -1.41
C TRP A 111 -4.96 -0.66 -0.42
N ARG A 112 -3.89 -0.09 -0.98
CA ARG A 112 -2.88 0.65 -0.23
C ARG A 112 -3.08 2.15 -0.39
N GLU A 113 -3.01 2.86 0.73
CA GLU A 113 -2.86 4.31 0.78
C GLU A 113 -1.60 4.64 1.58
N GLY A 114 -0.56 5.12 0.90
CA GLY A 114 0.74 5.36 1.50
C GLY A 114 1.34 4.09 2.11
N ASP A 115 1.45 4.04 3.44
CA ASP A 115 1.98 2.90 4.20
C ASP A 115 0.90 2.08 4.92
N SER A 116 -0.38 2.47 4.80
CA SER A 116 -1.50 1.80 5.46
C SER A 116 -2.34 0.97 4.49
N TRP A 117 -2.98 -0.07 5.01
CA TRP A 117 -4.01 -0.82 4.29
C TRP A 117 -5.37 -0.18 4.54
N LYS A 118 -6.12 0.01 3.46
CA LYS A 118 -7.51 0.45 3.50
C LYS A 118 -8.41 -0.69 3.08
N ASN A 119 -9.62 -0.68 3.60
CA ASN A 119 -10.67 -1.58 3.15
C ASN A 119 -12.00 -0.84 3.12
N GLU A 120 -12.85 -1.22 2.19
CA GLU A 120 -14.24 -0.78 2.10
C GLU A 120 -15.13 -2.01 2.06
N TYR A 121 -16.25 -1.96 2.77
CA TYR A 121 -17.20 -3.07 2.81
C TYR A 121 -18.05 -3.09 1.54
N ILE A 122 -18.24 -4.26 0.95
CA ILE A 122 -19.10 -4.44 -0.23
C ILE A 122 -20.41 -5.11 0.18
N ALA A 123 -20.35 -6.39 0.57
CA ALA A 123 -21.54 -7.19 0.81
C ALA A 123 -21.20 -8.46 1.62
N PRO A 124 -22.19 -9.12 2.27
CA PRO A 124 -21.97 -10.46 2.81
C PRO A 124 -21.88 -11.47 1.67
N VAL A 125 -21.06 -12.50 1.82
CA VAL A 125 -21.04 -13.64 0.88
C VAL A 125 -22.36 -14.40 0.98
N ASN A 126 -22.78 -14.72 2.21
CA ASN A 126 -24.07 -15.36 2.47
C ASN A 126 -25.08 -14.37 3.07
N PRO A 127 -26.00 -13.78 2.28
CA PRO A 127 -26.98 -12.82 2.78
C PRO A 127 -28.11 -13.45 3.64
N GLN A 128 -28.22 -14.78 3.69
CA GLN A 128 -29.30 -15.49 4.40
C GLN A 128 -28.97 -15.89 5.85
N GLU A 129 -27.90 -15.34 6.46
CA GLU A 129 -27.48 -15.70 7.83
C GLU A 129 -28.23 -15.03 8.98
#